data_AF-A0A351SW91-F1
#
_entry.id   AF-A0A351SW91-F1
#
_cell.length_a   1.000
_cell.length_b   1.000
_cell.length_c   1.000
_cell.angle_alpha   90.00
_cell.angle_beta   90.00
_cell.angle_gamma   90.00
#
_symmetry.space_group_name_H-M   'P 1'
#
loop_
_entity.id
_entity.type
_entity.pdbx_description
1 polymer ?
#
loop_
_entity_poly.entity_id
_entity_poly.type
_entity_poly.pdbx_seq_one_letter_code
_entity_poly.pdbx_strand_id
1 'polypeptide(L)'
;PRPLEIIEGPLMDGINVVGDLFGEGKMFLPQVVKSARVMKRAVAYLTPLMEEEKKAALKNAQRAKVILATVKGDVHDIGKNIVGVVLGCNNYEVIDLGVMVAADRIIETAIKEQADIVGLSGLITPSLDEMVHVAKEMERRGLKVPLLIGGATT
;
A
#
# COMPACT_ATOMS: atom_id res chain seq x y z
N PRO A 1 -22.05 8.72 0.24
CA PRO A 1 -20.86 8.08 -0.36
C PRO A 1 -20.16 7.24 0.70
N ARG A 2 -19.72 6.02 0.36
CA ARG A 2 -18.92 5.19 1.27
C ARG A 2 -17.57 5.87 1.54
N PRO A 3 -16.96 5.70 2.72
CA PRO A 3 -15.68 6.34 3.02
C PRO A 3 -14.59 6.06 1.97
N LEU A 4 -14.55 4.84 1.43
CA LEU A 4 -13.61 4.47 0.36
C LEU A 4 -13.85 5.28 -0.94
N GLU A 5 -15.09 5.55 -1.31
CA GLU A 5 -15.43 6.33 -2.51
C GLU A 5 -14.95 7.78 -2.41
N ILE A 6 -14.87 8.33 -1.18
CA ILE A 6 -14.32 9.66 -0.94
C ILE A 6 -12.80 9.65 -1.15
N ILE A 7 -12.13 8.57 -0.75
CA ILE A 7 -10.68 8.40 -0.94
C ILE A 7 -10.36 8.22 -2.42
N GLU A 8 -10.99 7.25 -3.09
CA GLU A 8 -10.69 6.90 -4.49
C GLU A 8 -11.19 7.93 -5.51
N GLY A 9 -12.18 8.75 -5.15
CA GLY A 9 -12.67 9.84 -5.99
C GLY A 9 -11.99 11.17 -5.68
N PRO A 10 -12.66 12.09 -4.97
CA PRO A 10 -12.23 13.48 -4.87
C PRO A 10 -10.83 13.68 -4.25
N LEU A 11 -10.42 12.82 -3.32
CA LEU A 11 -9.08 12.92 -2.72
C LEU A 11 -7.98 12.48 -3.69
N MET A 12 -8.17 11.38 -4.42
CA MET A 12 -7.23 10.95 -5.45
C MET A 12 -7.21 11.91 -6.64
N ASP A 13 -8.36 12.42 -7.08
CA ASP A 13 -8.43 13.46 -8.11
C ASP A 13 -7.60 14.69 -7.74
N GLY A 14 -7.71 15.15 -6.48
CA GLY A 14 -6.91 16.26 -5.98
C GLY A 14 -5.41 15.98 -5.96
N ILE A 15 -5.00 14.74 -5.61
CA ILE A 15 -3.60 14.34 -5.61
C ILE A 15 -3.04 14.21 -7.02
N ASN A 16 -3.84 13.74 -7.98
CA ASN A 16 -3.45 13.68 -9.39
C ASN A 16 -3.13 15.08 -9.94
N VAL A 17 -4.00 16.07 -9.68
CA VAL A 17 -3.77 17.47 -10.08
C VAL A 17 -2.47 18.02 -9.46
N VAL A 18 -2.18 17.69 -8.20
CA VAL A 18 -0.92 18.10 -7.55
C VAL A 18 0.29 17.45 -8.23
N GLY A 19 0.17 16.18 -8.64
CA GLY A 19 1.20 15.47 -9.40
C GLY A 19 1.48 16.12 -10.75
N ASP A 20 0.42 16.43 -11.51
CA ASP A 20 0.53 17.08 -12.82
C ASP A 20 1.20 18.46 -12.70
N LEU A 21 0.74 19.29 -11.76
CA LEU A 21 1.31 20.61 -11.54
C LEU A 21 2.78 20.55 -11.09
N PHE A 22 3.16 19.55 -10.30
CA PHE A 22 4.56 19.34 -9.91
C PHE A 22 5.41 18.90 -11.11
N GLY A 23 4.91 17.96 -11.92
CA GLY A 23 5.57 17.49 -13.15
C GLY A 23 5.77 18.59 -14.19
N GLU A 24 4.82 19.52 -14.29
CA GLU A 24 4.90 20.71 -15.16
C GLU A 24 5.75 21.85 -14.55
N GLY A 25 6.28 21.69 -13.34
CA GLY A 25 7.05 22.74 -12.64
C GLY A 25 6.22 23.94 -12.15
N LYS A 26 4.89 23.81 -12.10
CA LYS A 26 3.94 24.83 -11.60
C LYS A 26 3.69 24.73 -10.10
N MET A 27 4.06 23.62 -9.47
CA MET A 27 4.11 23.45 -8.02
C MET A 27 5.50 23.00 -7.57
N PHE A 28 5.87 23.38 -6.35
CA PHE A 28 7.15 23.04 -5.75
C PHE A 28 6.98 22.07 -4.57
N LEU A 29 8.07 21.40 -4.21
CA LEU A 29 8.10 20.38 -3.16
C LEU A 29 7.42 20.81 -1.84
N PRO A 30 7.59 22.04 -1.30
CA PRO A 30 6.90 22.45 -0.09
C PRO A 30 5.37 22.43 -0.20
N GLN A 31 4.83 22.72 -1.39
CA GLN A 31 3.39 22.69 -1.65
C GLN A 31 2.89 21.25 -1.79
N VAL A 32 3.63 20.39 -2.48
CA VAL A 32 3.30 18.96 -2.61
C VAL A 32 3.24 18.30 -1.23
N VAL A 33 4.23 18.55 -0.37
CA VAL A 33 4.25 18.03 1.00
C VAL A 33 3.06 18.54 1.83
N LYS A 34 2.67 19.81 1.62
CA LYS A 34 1.49 20.39 2.30
C LYS A 34 0.19 19.71 1.85
N SER A 35 0.03 19.42 0.56
CA SER A 35 -1.11 18.66 0.02
C SER A 35 -1.13 17.22 0.53
N ALA A 36 0.02 16.54 0.53
CA ALA A 36 0.14 15.18 1.07
C ALA A 36 -0.27 15.11 2.56
N ARG A 37 0.03 16.16 3.35
CA ARG A 37 -0.42 16.25 4.74
C ARG A 37 -1.96 16.35 4.86
N VAL A 38 -2.62 17.03 3.94
CA VAL A 38 -4.10 17.10 3.91
C VAL A 38 -4.67 15.72 3.56
N MET A 39 -4.13 15.06 2.53
CA MET A 39 -4.50 13.70 2.15
C MET A 39 -4.37 12.73 3.34
N LYS A 40 -3.22 12.74 4.03
CA LYS A 40 -2.98 11.88 5.20
C LYS A 40 -3.98 12.12 6.33
N ARG A 41 -4.36 13.38 6.59
CA ARG A 41 -5.38 13.71 7.60
C ARG A 41 -6.77 13.24 7.20
N ALA A 42 -7.13 13.38 5.93
CA ALA A 42 -8.42 12.93 5.42
C ALA A 42 -8.54 11.41 5.49
N VAL A 43 -7.52 10.68 5.04
CA VAL A 43 -7.47 9.21 5.17
C VAL A 43 -7.55 8.79 6.64
N ALA A 44 -6.77 9.41 7.53
CA ALA A 44 -6.81 9.10 8.96
C ALA A 44 -8.19 9.34 9.61
N TYR A 45 -8.96 10.31 9.12
CA TYR A 45 -10.33 10.55 9.58
C TYR A 45 -11.31 9.50 9.06
N LEU A 46 -11.11 9.00 7.83
CA LEU A 46 -12.01 8.04 7.19
C LEU A 46 -11.73 6.58 7.58
N THR A 47 -10.49 6.24 7.94
CA THR A 47 -10.11 4.86 8.34
C THR A 47 -11.01 4.26 9.43
N PRO A 48 -11.30 4.93 10.55
CA PRO A 48 -12.16 4.36 11.59
C PRO A 48 -13.58 4.07 11.08
N LEU A 49 -14.11 4.91 10.18
CA LEU A 49 -15.44 4.73 9.58
C LEU A 49 -15.47 3.50 8.67
N MET A 50 -14.39 3.22 7.94
CA MET A 50 -14.23 2.00 7.14
C MET A 50 -14.16 0.75 8.03
N GLU A 51 -13.53 0.85 9.21
CA GLU A 51 -13.44 -0.24 10.17
C GLU A 51 -14.76 -0.49 10.92
N GLU A 52 -15.61 0.52 11.11
CA GLU A 52 -16.94 0.33 11.70
C GLU A 52 -17.88 -0.45 10.78
N GLU A 53 -17.79 -0.24 9.45
CA GLU A 53 -18.52 -1.04 8.45
C GLU A 53 -18.19 -2.55 8.57
N LYS A 54 -16.97 -2.91 9.00
CA LYS A 54 -16.51 -4.30 9.23
C LYS A 54 -17.24 -4.99 10.37
N LYS A 55 -17.58 -4.27 11.46
CA LYS A 55 -18.15 -4.89 12.67
C LYS A 55 -19.55 -5.47 12.45
N ALA A 56 -20.26 -5.00 11.42
CA ALA A 56 -21.57 -5.52 11.04
C ALA A 56 -21.51 -6.88 10.30
N ALA A 57 -20.34 -7.31 9.83
CA ALA A 57 -20.22 -8.41 8.86
C ALA A 57 -19.50 -9.68 9.35
N LEU A 58 -19.09 -9.78 10.62
CA LEU A 58 -18.15 -10.84 11.04
C LEU A 58 -18.79 -12.24 11.20
N LYS A 59 -18.35 -13.18 10.35
CA LYS A 59 -18.46 -14.65 10.51
C LYS A 59 -17.08 -15.28 10.72
N ASN A 60 -17.05 -16.31 11.57
CA ASN A 60 -15.87 -17.09 12.01
C ASN A 60 -15.22 -17.93 10.88
N ALA A 61 -14.48 -17.31 9.95
CA ALA A 61 -13.66 -18.02 8.96
C ALA A 61 -12.16 -17.74 9.17
N GLN A 62 -11.32 -18.71 8.81
CA GLN A 62 -9.86 -18.55 8.73
C GLN A 62 -9.51 -17.36 7.84
N ARG A 63 -8.64 -16.47 8.32
CA ARG A 63 -8.21 -15.27 7.62
C ARG A 63 -6.95 -15.61 6.82
N ALA A 64 -6.98 -15.38 5.51
CA ALA A 64 -5.76 -15.43 4.72
C ALA A 64 -4.84 -14.27 5.15
N LYS A 65 -3.54 -14.54 5.24
CA LYS A 65 -2.52 -13.62 5.73
C LYS A 65 -1.78 -12.96 4.56
N VAL A 66 -1.74 -11.64 4.57
CA VAL A 66 -1.12 -10.81 3.53
C VAL A 66 0.02 -10.00 4.13
N ILE A 67 1.22 -10.14 3.57
CA ILE A 67 2.32 -9.21 3.84
C ILE A 67 2.20 -8.02 2.90
N LEU A 68 2.26 -6.80 3.42
CA LEU A 68 2.39 -5.58 2.61
C LEU A 68 3.70 -4.87 2.93
N ALA A 69 4.40 -4.39 1.90
CA ALA A 69 5.63 -3.62 2.07
C ALA A 69 5.79 -2.57 0.98
N THR A 70 6.29 -1.39 1.32
CA THR A 70 6.84 -0.47 0.31
C THR A 70 8.31 -0.84 0.11
N VAL A 71 8.69 -1.03 -1.14
CA VAL A 71 10.01 -1.57 -1.50
C VAL A 71 11.15 -0.66 -1.05
N LYS A 72 12.35 -1.23 -1.03
CA LYS A 72 13.58 -0.53 -0.63
C LYS A 72 13.74 0.79 -1.40
N GLY A 73 14.17 1.83 -0.69
CA GLY A 73 14.40 3.15 -1.27
C GLY A 73 13.14 3.98 -1.50
N ASP A 74 11.95 3.42 -1.26
CA ASP A 74 10.68 4.12 -1.44
C ASP A 74 9.96 4.34 -0.10
N VAL A 75 9.45 5.55 0.09
CA VAL A 75 8.81 6.04 1.32
C VAL A 75 7.30 6.24 1.19
N HIS A 76 6.75 6.04 -0.01
CA HIS A 76 5.35 6.37 -0.29
C HIS A 76 4.43 5.24 0.16
N ASP A 77 3.61 5.51 1.18
CA ASP A 77 2.82 4.50 1.88
C ASP A 77 1.31 4.72 1.84
N ILE A 78 0.82 5.86 1.35
CA ILE A 78 -0.61 6.21 1.39
C ILE A 78 -1.46 5.13 0.70
N GLY A 79 -1.10 4.75 -0.54
CA GLY A 79 -1.79 3.70 -1.29
C GLY A 79 -1.73 2.35 -0.59
N LYS A 80 -0.54 1.95 -0.12
CA LYS A 80 -0.34 0.71 0.67
C LYS A 80 -1.25 0.66 1.90
N ASN A 81 -1.33 1.75 2.64
CA ASN A 81 -2.11 1.82 3.89
C ASN A 81 -3.61 1.71 3.59
N ILE A 82 -4.10 2.34 2.51
CA ILE A 82 -5.49 2.19 2.06
C ILE A 82 -5.79 0.73 1.71
N VAL A 83 -4.94 0.08 0.92
CA VAL A 83 -5.07 -1.34 0.58
C VAL A 83 -5.08 -2.22 1.84
N GLY A 84 -4.21 -1.93 2.81
CA GLY A 84 -4.18 -2.64 4.09
C GLY A 84 -5.50 -2.52 4.87
N VAL A 85 -6.09 -1.33 4.92
CA VAL A 85 -7.42 -1.12 5.54
C VAL A 85 -8.50 -1.89 4.77
N VAL A 86 -8.52 -1.79 3.43
CA VAL A 86 -9.51 -2.48 2.58
C VAL A 86 -9.41 -4.00 2.75
N LEU A 87 -8.21 -4.58 2.73
CA LEU A 87 -7.99 -6.01 2.99
C LEU A 87 -8.46 -6.40 4.40
N GLY A 88 -8.14 -5.57 5.40
CA GLY A 88 -8.61 -5.74 6.77
C GLY A 88 -10.13 -5.72 6.90
N CYS A 89 -10.82 -4.88 6.12
CA CYS A 89 -12.29 -4.84 6.03
C CYS A 89 -12.85 -6.10 5.35
N ASN A 90 -12.11 -6.71 4.43
CA ASN A 90 -12.46 -7.95 3.74
C ASN A 90 -11.97 -9.22 4.47
N ASN A 91 -11.76 -9.12 5.78
CA ASN A 91 -11.41 -10.24 6.67
C ASN A 91 -10.08 -10.95 6.37
N TYR A 92 -9.10 -10.24 5.79
CA TYR A 92 -7.71 -10.68 5.72
C TYR A 92 -6.95 -10.28 6.99
N GLU A 93 -5.91 -11.04 7.33
CA GLU A 93 -4.89 -10.64 8.31
C GLU A 93 -3.77 -9.92 7.56
N VAL A 94 -3.54 -8.64 7.86
CA VAL A 94 -2.56 -7.81 7.15
C VAL A 94 -1.37 -7.55 8.06
N ILE A 95 -0.17 -7.91 7.59
CA ILE A 95 1.10 -7.57 8.23
C ILE A 95 1.81 -6.55 7.35
N ASP A 96 1.82 -5.29 7.81
CA ASP A 96 2.48 -4.19 7.12
C ASP A 96 3.92 -4.03 7.65
N LEU A 97 4.90 -4.22 6.77
CA LEU A 97 6.33 -4.10 7.10
C LEU A 97 6.85 -2.66 7.07
N GLY A 98 6.01 -1.73 6.62
CA GLY A 98 6.30 -0.31 6.50
C GLY A 98 6.91 0.06 5.15
N VAL A 99 7.83 1.02 5.20
CA VAL A 99 8.49 1.59 4.02
C VAL A 99 9.98 1.26 3.96
N MET A 100 10.58 1.42 2.79
CA MET A 100 12.00 1.16 2.54
C MET A 100 12.43 -0.26 2.94
N VAL A 101 11.57 -1.25 2.71
CA VAL A 101 11.79 -2.61 3.20
C VAL A 101 12.67 -3.40 2.24
N ALA A 102 13.75 -3.98 2.74
CA ALA A 102 14.64 -4.84 1.95
C ALA A 102 13.97 -6.17 1.57
N ALA A 103 14.31 -6.70 0.40
CA ALA A 103 13.78 -7.97 -0.13
C ALA A 103 13.92 -9.14 0.87
N ASP A 104 15.08 -9.26 1.52
CA ASP A 104 15.34 -10.30 2.53
C ASP A 104 14.32 -10.27 3.65
N ARG A 105 14.05 -9.09 4.21
CA ARG A 105 13.07 -8.92 5.31
C ARG A 105 11.65 -9.26 4.85
N ILE A 106 11.28 -8.92 3.62
CA ILE A 106 9.96 -9.25 3.06
C ILE A 106 9.81 -10.77 2.98
N ILE A 107 10.79 -11.45 2.39
CA ILE A 107 10.75 -12.88 2.14
C ILE A 107 10.85 -13.68 3.44
N GLU A 108 11.76 -13.31 4.35
CA GLU A 108 11.88 -13.95 5.67
C GLU A 108 10.59 -13.81 6.48
N THR A 109 9.96 -12.64 6.44
CA THR A 109 8.68 -12.46 7.14
C THR A 109 7.57 -13.27 6.49
N ALA A 110 7.51 -13.32 5.15
CA ALA A 110 6.53 -14.14 4.44
C ALA A 110 6.65 -15.63 4.79
N ILE A 111 7.89 -16.15 4.89
CA ILE A 111 8.15 -17.54 5.30
C ILE A 111 7.78 -17.76 6.77
N LYS A 112 8.29 -16.91 7.66
CA LYS A 112 8.09 -17.02 9.12
C LYS A 112 6.61 -16.97 9.48
N GLU A 113 5.88 -16.06 8.86
CA GLU A 113 4.48 -15.82 9.15
C GLU A 113 3.54 -16.72 8.33
N GLN A 114 4.09 -17.56 7.44
CA GLN A 114 3.32 -18.42 6.53
C GLN A 114 2.29 -17.61 5.74
N ALA A 115 2.75 -16.53 5.10
CA ALA A 115 1.88 -15.64 4.36
C ALA A 115 1.28 -16.33 3.14
N ASP A 116 -0.01 -16.08 2.90
CA ASP A 116 -0.73 -16.56 1.72
C ASP A 116 -0.49 -15.66 0.51
N ILE A 117 -0.15 -14.39 0.73
CA ILE A 117 0.09 -13.38 -0.32
C ILE A 117 1.20 -12.41 0.14
N VAL A 118 2.06 -11.99 -0.80
CA VAL A 118 2.99 -10.87 -0.62
C VAL A 118 2.59 -9.73 -1.56
N GLY A 119 2.36 -8.53 -1.02
CA GLY A 119 2.06 -7.32 -1.78
C GLY A 119 3.18 -6.28 -1.68
N LEU A 120 3.66 -5.81 -2.83
CA LEU A 120 4.67 -4.76 -2.95
C LEU A 120 4.05 -3.46 -3.43
N SER A 121 4.43 -2.36 -2.78
CA SER A 121 4.05 -0.99 -3.16
C SER A 121 5.27 -0.20 -3.63
N GLY A 122 5.09 0.58 -4.70
CA GLY A 122 6.12 1.48 -5.22
C GLY A 122 5.54 2.65 -6.01
N LEU A 123 6.02 3.87 -5.74
CA LEU A 123 5.58 5.09 -6.40
C LEU A 123 6.61 5.65 -7.38
N ILE A 124 7.91 5.42 -7.16
CA ILE A 124 8.98 6.00 -8.00
C ILE A 124 9.56 4.99 -8.99
N THR A 125 10.13 5.45 -10.09
CA THR A 125 10.72 4.57 -11.13
C THR A 125 11.72 3.54 -10.59
N PRO A 126 12.65 3.88 -9.67
CA PRO A 126 13.56 2.88 -9.07
C PRO A 126 12.86 1.76 -8.31
N SER A 127 11.60 1.97 -7.88
CA SER A 127 10.83 0.95 -7.16
C SER A 127 10.50 -0.25 -8.03
N LEU A 128 10.37 -0.08 -9.36
CA LEU A 128 10.14 -1.19 -10.28
C LEU A 128 11.32 -2.16 -10.32
N ASP A 129 12.55 -1.66 -10.33
CA ASP A 129 13.75 -2.49 -10.31
C ASP A 129 13.84 -3.29 -9.00
N GLU A 130 13.46 -2.68 -7.87
CA GLU A 130 13.39 -3.36 -6.57
C GLU A 130 12.27 -4.41 -6.54
N MET A 131 11.12 -4.16 -7.16
CA MET A 131 10.05 -5.17 -7.29
C MET A 131 10.50 -6.38 -8.12
N VAL A 132 11.19 -6.14 -9.24
CA VAL A 132 11.80 -7.20 -10.06
C VAL A 132 12.86 -7.96 -9.25
N HIS A 133 13.65 -7.26 -8.44
CA HIS A 133 14.64 -7.88 -7.57
C HIS A 133 13.99 -8.81 -6.53
N VAL A 134 12.91 -8.38 -5.87
CA VAL A 134 12.14 -9.22 -4.94
C VAL A 134 11.59 -10.47 -5.64
N ALA A 135 11.01 -10.32 -6.83
CA ALA A 135 10.48 -11.45 -7.60
C ALA A 135 11.57 -12.48 -7.94
N LYS A 136 12.75 -12.03 -8.38
CA LYS A 136 13.92 -12.89 -8.62
C LYS A 136 14.38 -13.61 -7.36
N GLU A 137 14.36 -12.92 -6.22
CA GLU A 137 14.79 -13.48 -4.94
C GLU A 137 13.79 -14.51 -4.38
N MET A 138 12.48 -14.29 -4.59
CA MET A 138 11.43 -15.27 -4.30
C MET A 138 11.63 -16.54 -5.14
N GLU A 139 11.88 -16.40 -6.44
CA GLU A 139 12.17 -17.53 -7.34
C GLU A 139 13.45 -18.27 -6.90
N ARG A 140 14.53 -17.54 -6.60
CA ARG A 140 15.80 -18.11 -6.13
C ARG A 140 15.63 -18.96 -4.87
N ARG A 141 14.73 -18.56 -3.96
CA ARG A 141 14.42 -19.29 -2.72
C ARG A 141 13.27 -20.30 -2.87
N GLY A 142 12.70 -20.44 -4.06
CA GLY A 142 11.58 -21.36 -4.32
C GLY A 142 10.28 -20.98 -3.60
N LEU A 143 10.10 -19.70 -3.25
CA LEU A 143 8.89 -19.22 -2.59
C LEU A 143 7.76 -19.08 -3.61
N LYS A 144 6.73 -19.93 -3.51
CA LYS A 144 5.59 -19.98 -4.45
C LYS A 144 4.39 -19.13 -4.04
N VAL A 145 4.54 -18.30 -3.02
CA VAL A 145 3.48 -17.41 -2.54
C VAL A 145 3.17 -16.39 -3.65
N PRO A 146 1.88 -16.15 -3.99
CA PRO A 146 1.49 -15.12 -4.94
C PRO A 146 2.08 -13.75 -4.60
N LEU A 147 2.66 -13.11 -5.61
CA LEU A 147 3.22 -11.77 -5.54
C LEU A 147 2.28 -10.77 -6.21
N LEU A 148 1.75 -9.82 -5.45
CA LEU A 148 0.97 -8.70 -5.94
C LEU A 148 1.88 -7.46 -6.04
N ILE A 149 1.80 -6.77 -7.17
CA ILE A 149 2.55 -5.54 -7.44
C ILE A 149 1.55 -4.40 -7.60
N GLY A 150 1.84 -3.25 -6.99
CA GLY A 150 1.02 -2.05 -7.18
C GLY A 150 1.73 -0.75 -6.81
N GLY A 151 1.07 0.35 -7.16
CA GLY A 151 1.53 1.71 -6.93
C GLY A 151 1.45 2.55 -8.20
N ALA A 152 1.81 3.84 -8.14
CA ALA A 152 1.53 4.75 -9.27
C ALA A 152 2.39 4.51 -10.52
N THR A 153 3.55 3.85 -10.35
CA THR A 153 4.49 3.60 -11.45
C THR A 153 4.43 2.18 -12.00
N THR A 154 3.54 1.33 -11.48
CA THR A 154 3.41 -0.09 -11.84
C THR A 154 2.42 -0.34 -12.96
#